data_AF-A0A9D6YUD4-F1
#
_entry.id   AF-A0A9D6YUD4-F1
#
_cell.length_a   1.000
_cell.length_b   1.000
_cell.length_c   1.000
_cell.angle_alpha   90.00
_cell.angle_beta   90.00
_cell.angle_gamma   90.00
#
_symmetry.space_group_name_H-M   'P 1'
#
loop_
_entity.id
_entity.type
_entity.pdbx_description
1 polymer ?
#
loop_
_entity_poly.entity_id
_entity_poly.type
_entity_poly.pdbx_seq_one_letter_code
_entity_poly.pdbx_strand_id
1 'polypeptide(L)'
;GKTIDEAVAVSNKMVAEALGGLPPNKMHCSNLAADALHKAISDYKDKQKQKSVKESPAAVHPHEGHKCICPFCEVAMDEPYPYCSGCGAELKYCPKCESVVAQGAKTCANCGAELED
;
A
#
# COMPACT_ATOMS: atom_id res chain seq x y z
N GLY A 1 21.59 -1.22 -14.90
CA GLY A 1 20.75 -0.15 -14.30
C GLY A 1 21.53 0.53 -13.20
N LYS A 2 21.05 1.67 -12.70
CA LYS A 2 21.63 2.36 -11.52
C LYS A 2 21.01 1.83 -10.23
N THR A 3 21.73 1.93 -9.13
CA THR A 3 21.19 1.72 -7.78
C THR A 3 20.25 2.86 -7.37
N ILE A 4 19.45 2.65 -6.30
CA ILE A 4 18.53 3.67 -5.79
C ILE A 4 19.29 4.93 -5.33
N ASP A 5 20.44 4.77 -4.66
CA ASP A 5 21.27 5.91 -4.24
C ASP A 5 21.81 6.71 -5.43
N GLU A 6 22.30 6.02 -6.47
CA GLU A 6 22.75 6.68 -7.70
C GLU A 6 21.61 7.37 -8.45
N ALA A 7 20.38 6.86 -8.33
CA ALA A 7 19.20 7.45 -8.96
C ALA A 7 18.72 8.71 -8.20
N VAL A 8 18.86 8.75 -6.87
CA VAL A 8 18.54 9.94 -6.05
C VAL A 8 19.52 11.10 -6.30
N ALA A 9 20.75 10.79 -6.69
CA ALA A 9 21.74 11.81 -7.03
C ALA A 9 21.48 12.52 -8.38
N VAL A 10 20.51 12.05 -9.18
CA VAL A 10 20.22 12.62 -10.51
C VAL A 10 19.56 13.99 -10.38
N SER A 11 20.31 15.04 -10.67
CA SER A 11 19.81 16.41 -10.65
C SER A 11 19.37 16.89 -12.04
N ASN A 12 18.56 17.95 -12.07
CA ASN A 12 18.15 18.65 -13.29
C ASN A 12 19.32 19.11 -14.16
N LYS A 13 20.40 19.54 -13.50
CA LYS A 13 21.64 19.94 -14.18
C LYS A 13 22.28 18.75 -14.89
N MET A 14 22.39 17.61 -14.22
CA MET A 14 22.95 16.39 -14.81
C MET A 14 22.12 15.89 -16.00
N VAL A 15 20.79 16.00 -15.91
CA VAL A 15 19.88 15.68 -17.03
C VAL A 15 20.13 16.62 -18.20
N ALA A 16 20.29 17.92 -17.93
CA ALA A 16 20.55 18.89 -18.99
C ALA A 16 21.94 18.73 -19.62
N GLU A 17 22.97 18.48 -18.83
CA GLU A 17 24.34 18.22 -19.29
C GLU A 17 24.41 16.94 -20.13
N ALA A 18 23.73 15.88 -19.72
CA ALA A 18 23.66 14.62 -20.49
C ALA A 18 22.98 14.80 -21.86
N LEU A 19 22.12 15.81 -22.01
CA LEU A 19 21.46 16.17 -23.27
C LEU A 19 22.29 17.17 -24.12
N GLY A 20 23.51 17.50 -23.71
CA GLY A 20 24.36 18.48 -24.39
C GLY A 20 24.05 19.93 -24.05
N GLY A 21 23.33 20.17 -22.95
CA GLY A 21 22.78 21.45 -22.55
C GLY A 21 21.34 21.64 -23.03
N LEU A 22 20.54 22.38 -22.28
CA LEU A 22 19.20 22.80 -22.71
C LEU A 22 19.10 24.32 -22.76
N PRO A 23 18.39 24.87 -23.76
CA PRO A 23 18.08 26.29 -23.77
C PRO A 23 17.14 26.63 -22.59
N PRO A 24 17.17 27.88 -22.07
CA PRO A 24 16.45 28.27 -20.86
C PRO A 24 14.95 27.93 -20.86
N ASN A 25 14.30 28.05 -22.02
CA ASN A 25 12.88 27.77 -22.21
C ASN A 25 12.52 26.26 -22.17
N LYS A 26 13.50 25.36 -22.22
CA LYS A 26 13.31 23.90 -22.14
C LYS A 26 13.85 23.30 -20.85
N MET A 27 14.50 24.08 -19.99
CA MET A 27 14.96 23.66 -18.67
C MET A 27 13.82 23.17 -17.77
N HIS A 28 12.61 23.73 -17.92
CA HIS A 28 11.42 23.24 -17.20
C HIS A 28 11.16 21.74 -17.45
N CYS A 29 11.43 21.24 -18.66
CA CYS A 29 11.22 19.83 -19.00
C CYS A 29 12.22 18.93 -18.26
N SER A 30 13.47 19.36 -18.12
CA SER A 30 14.47 18.66 -17.31
C SER A 30 14.09 18.66 -15.84
N ASN A 31 13.60 19.79 -15.33
CA ASN A 31 13.06 19.94 -13.97
C ASN A 31 11.97 18.93 -13.67
N LEU A 32 10.97 18.86 -14.56
CA LEU A 32 9.86 17.95 -14.42
C LEU A 32 10.30 16.48 -14.41
N ALA A 33 11.30 16.13 -15.23
CA ALA A 33 11.81 14.77 -15.34
C ALA A 33 12.53 14.30 -14.06
N ALA A 34 13.43 15.09 -13.48
CA ALA A 34 14.12 14.69 -12.25
C ALA A 34 13.16 14.69 -11.05
N ASP A 35 12.22 15.64 -10.99
CA ASP A 35 11.23 15.68 -9.92
C ASP A 35 10.31 14.45 -9.95
N ALA A 36 9.88 14.04 -11.14
CA ALA A 36 9.10 12.82 -11.31
C ALA A 36 9.89 11.57 -10.89
N LEU A 37 11.18 11.49 -11.24
CA LEU A 37 12.07 10.41 -10.82
C LEU A 37 12.21 10.34 -9.30
N HIS A 38 12.47 11.47 -8.64
CA HIS A 38 12.58 11.53 -7.18
C HIS A 38 11.28 11.11 -6.49
N LYS A 39 10.13 11.57 -6.98
CA LYS A 39 8.81 11.17 -6.45
C LYS A 39 8.59 9.66 -6.57
N ALA A 40 8.93 9.07 -7.70
CA ALA A 40 8.82 7.62 -7.90
C ALA A 40 9.73 6.84 -6.95
N ILE A 41 10.96 7.33 -6.71
CA ILE A 41 11.89 6.69 -5.76
C ILE A 41 11.36 6.78 -4.32
N SER A 42 10.80 7.92 -3.92
CA SER A 42 10.19 8.10 -2.59
C SER A 42 9.01 7.16 -2.39
N ASP A 43 8.07 7.11 -3.35
CA ASP A 43 6.93 6.17 -3.31
C ASP A 43 7.39 4.71 -3.21
N TYR A 44 8.43 4.34 -3.97
CA TYR A 44 9.04 3.01 -3.85
C TYR A 44 9.58 2.74 -2.44
N LYS A 45 10.36 3.67 -1.87
CA LYS A 45 10.93 3.52 -0.51
C LYS A 45 9.83 3.42 0.55
N ASP A 46 8.76 4.21 0.43
CA ASP A 46 7.64 4.19 1.37
C ASP A 46 6.87 2.87 1.28
N LYS A 47 6.66 2.32 0.08
CA LYS A 47 6.09 0.99 -0.11
C LYS A 47 6.97 -0.13 0.46
N GLN A 48 8.29 0.00 0.43
CA GLN A 48 9.19 -0.97 1.08
C GLN A 48 9.14 -0.87 2.62
N LYS A 49 8.95 0.32 3.18
CA LYS A 49 8.73 0.50 4.63
C LYS A 49 7.40 -0.08 5.07
N GLN A 50 6.34 0.08 4.28
CA GLN A 50 5.02 -0.53 4.55
C GLN A 50 5.04 -2.06 4.48
N LYS A 51 6.01 -2.69 3.81
CA LYS A 51 6.26 -4.14 3.91
C LYS A 51 6.91 -4.56 5.23
N SER A 52 7.48 -3.61 5.97
CA SER A 52 8.25 -3.84 7.21
C SER A 52 7.50 -3.43 8.47
N VAL A 53 6.44 -2.62 8.35
CA VAL A 53 5.48 -2.38 9.43
C VAL A 53 4.30 -3.31 9.23
N LYS A 54 4.50 -4.56 9.65
CA LYS A 54 3.40 -5.41 10.10
C LYS A 54 3.12 -5.03 11.54
N GLU A 55 1.99 -4.41 11.81
CA GLU A 55 1.31 -4.67 13.08
C GLU A 55 0.32 -5.80 12.85
N SER A 56 0.81 -7.00 13.12
CA SER A 56 0.00 -8.13 13.51
C SER A 56 0.82 -8.85 14.57
N PRO A 57 0.25 -8.99 15.76
CA PRO A 57 -0.15 -10.35 16.09
C PRO A 57 -1.58 -10.40 16.59
N ALA A 58 -2.21 -11.53 16.33
CA ALA A 58 -3.36 -12.06 17.05
C ALA A 58 -3.23 -11.79 18.56
N ALA A 59 -3.89 -10.74 19.01
CA ALA A 59 -4.33 -10.53 20.37
C ALA A 59 -5.58 -9.67 20.22
N VAL A 60 -6.68 -10.13 20.82
CA VAL A 60 -7.90 -9.37 21.10
C VAL A 60 -7.57 -7.88 21.18
N HIS A 61 -7.91 -7.12 20.15
CA HIS A 61 -7.75 -5.66 20.21
C HIS A 61 -8.80 -5.18 21.22
N PRO A 62 -8.42 -4.49 22.30
CA PRO A 62 -9.40 -3.72 23.06
C PRO A 62 -9.85 -2.60 22.13
N HIS A 63 -11.00 -2.78 21.46
CA HIS A 63 -11.65 -1.71 20.71
C HIS A 63 -12.25 -0.70 21.70
N GLU A 64 -11.40 0.05 22.42
CA GLU A 64 -11.88 1.17 23.20
C GLU A 64 -12.20 2.32 22.23
N GLY A 65 -13.45 2.34 21.75
CA GLY A 65 -14.02 3.47 21.00
C GLY A 65 -14.17 3.30 19.48
N HIS A 66 -13.84 2.14 18.89
CA HIS A 66 -14.07 1.90 17.44
C HIS A 66 -15.12 0.82 17.20
N LYS A 67 -16.25 1.20 16.60
CA LYS A 67 -17.35 0.31 16.22
C LYS A 67 -16.89 -0.64 15.10
N CYS A 68 -16.92 -1.95 15.31
CA CYS A 68 -16.65 -2.90 14.24
C CYS A 68 -17.82 -2.86 13.25
N ILE A 69 -17.55 -2.70 11.95
CA ILE A 69 -18.58 -2.69 10.90
C ILE A 69 -18.28 -3.84 9.93
N CYS A 70 -19.26 -4.69 9.70
CA CYS A 70 -19.16 -5.76 8.71
C CYS A 70 -19.01 -5.16 7.30
N PRO A 71 -17.96 -5.50 6.53
CA PRO A 71 -17.76 -4.95 5.19
C PRO A 71 -18.76 -5.49 4.15
N PHE A 72 -19.58 -6.49 4.52
CA PHE A 72 -20.52 -7.15 3.62
C PHE A 72 -21.97 -6.68 3.80
N CYS A 73 -22.36 -6.29 5.02
CA CYS A 73 -23.74 -5.89 5.33
C CYS A 73 -23.85 -4.63 6.19
N GLU A 74 -22.72 -3.96 6.46
CA GLU A 74 -22.64 -2.71 7.21
C GLU A 74 -23.17 -2.78 8.67
N VAL A 75 -23.49 -3.98 9.15
CA VAL A 75 -23.94 -4.20 10.52
C VAL A 75 -22.80 -3.93 11.48
N ALA A 76 -23.10 -3.12 12.49
CA ALA A 76 -22.17 -2.88 13.58
C ALA A 76 -22.17 -4.04 14.56
N MET A 77 -20.98 -4.44 15.00
CA MET A 77 -20.78 -5.51 15.96
C MET A 77 -20.04 -4.97 17.18
N ASP A 78 -20.47 -5.39 18.37
CA ASP A 78 -19.90 -4.97 19.65
C ASP A 78 -18.63 -5.76 20.02
N GLU A 79 -18.42 -6.93 19.41
CA GLU A 79 -17.28 -7.83 19.69
C GLU A 79 -16.78 -8.51 18.38
N PRO A 80 -15.47 -8.76 18.24
CA PRO A 80 -14.90 -9.43 17.06
C PRO A 80 -15.22 -10.93 17.07
N TYR A 81 -16.37 -11.30 16.52
CA TYR A 81 -16.74 -12.70 16.30
C TYR A 81 -16.21 -13.20 14.95
N PRO A 82 -15.86 -14.50 14.84
CA PRO A 82 -15.49 -15.13 13.57
C PRO A 82 -16.67 -15.24 12.58
N TYR A 83 -17.85 -14.75 12.97
CA TYR A 83 -19.05 -14.66 12.16
C TYR A 83 -19.70 -13.28 12.33
N CYS A 84 -20.34 -12.79 11.27
CA CYS A 84 -21.18 -11.60 11.37
C CYS A 84 -22.55 -11.95 11.95
N SER A 85 -22.98 -11.29 13.04
CA SER A 85 -24.31 -11.50 13.63
C SER A 85 -25.47 -11.04 12.75
N GLY A 86 -25.21 -10.14 11.79
CA GLY A 86 -26.21 -9.60 10.88
C GLY A 86 -26.48 -10.44 9.64
N CYS A 87 -25.42 -10.88 8.95
CA CYS A 87 -25.55 -11.66 7.71
C CYS A 87 -25.13 -13.13 7.83
N GLY A 88 -24.55 -13.53 8.96
CA GLY A 88 -24.05 -14.90 9.18
C GLY A 88 -22.75 -15.23 8.43
N ALA A 89 -22.12 -14.25 7.76
CA ALA A 89 -20.88 -14.50 7.05
C ALA A 89 -19.76 -14.90 8.02
N GLU A 90 -19.16 -16.06 7.79
CA GLU A 90 -17.95 -16.47 8.49
C GLU A 90 -16.76 -15.70 7.90
N LEU A 91 -15.90 -15.20 8.79
CA LEU A 91 -14.79 -14.32 8.45
C LEU A 91 -13.46 -15.02 8.72
N LYS A 92 -12.49 -14.84 7.82
CA LYS A 92 -11.10 -15.22 8.01
C LYS A 92 -10.17 -14.08 7.63
N TYR A 93 -8.89 -14.21 7.93
CA TYR A 93 -7.87 -13.23 7.55
C TYR A 93 -7.11 -13.72 6.33
N CYS A 94 -6.82 -12.81 5.41
CA CYS A 94 -5.96 -13.13 4.27
C CYS A 94 -4.52 -13.43 4.77
N PRO A 95 -3.91 -14.57 4.40
CA PRO A 95 -2.56 -14.91 4.84
C PRO A 95 -1.46 -14.00 4.25
N LYS A 96 -1.78 -13.24 3.20
CA LYS A 96 -0.82 -12.34 2.53
C LYS A 96 -0.83 -10.92 3.09
N CYS A 97 -2.00 -10.36 3.36
CA CYS A 97 -2.15 -8.95 3.76
C CYS A 97 -3.01 -8.72 5.00
N GLU A 98 -3.48 -9.80 5.64
CA GLU A 98 -4.17 -9.78 6.94
C GLU A 98 -5.48 -8.99 6.95
N SER A 99 -6.03 -8.68 5.77
CA SER A 99 -7.37 -8.11 5.66
C SER A 99 -8.43 -9.17 5.97
N VAL A 100 -9.52 -8.75 6.57
CA VAL A 100 -10.72 -9.59 6.75
C VAL A 100 -11.30 -9.96 5.37
N VAL A 101 -11.57 -11.24 5.16
CA VAL A 101 -12.18 -11.83 3.97
C VAL A 101 -13.25 -12.84 4.38
N ALA A 102 -14.23 -13.11 3.52
CA ALA A 102 -15.22 -14.15 3.78
C ALA A 102 -14.58 -15.55 3.71
N GLN A 103 -14.98 -16.46 4.59
CA GLN A 103 -14.67 -17.89 4.46
C GLN A 103 -15.35 -18.41 3.18
N GLY A 104 -14.55 -18.88 2.22
CA GLY A 104 -14.99 -19.21 0.85
C GLY A 104 -14.63 -18.18 -0.24
N ALA A 105 -14.05 -17.02 0.11
CA ALA A 105 -13.49 -16.12 -0.89
C ALA A 105 -12.27 -16.79 -1.54
N LYS A 106 -12.26 -16.89 -2.88
CA LYS A 106 -11.13 -17.46 -3.65
C LYS A 106 -9.96 -16.50 -3.81
N THR A 107 -10.24 -15.20 -3.75
CA THR A 107 -9.24 -14.14 -3.91
C THR A 107 -9.48 -13.01 -2.93
N CYS A 108 -8.41 -12.48 -2.36
CA CYS A 108 -8.47 -11.31 -1.49
C CYS A 108 -8.78 -10.04 -2.27
N ALA A 109 -9.87 -9.35 -1.92
CA ALA A 109 -10.26 -8.09 -2.56
C ALA A 109 -9.28 -6.92 -2.30
N ASN A 110 -8.45 -7.02 -1.25
CA ASN A 110 -7.48 -5.99 -0.92
C ASN A 110 -6.15 -6.17 -1.69
N CYS A 111 -5.54 -7.35 -1.63
CA CYS A 111 -4.19 -7.58 -2.18
C CYS A 111 -4.12 -8.53 -3.38
N GLY A 112 -5.26 -9.08 -3.83
CA GLY A 112 -5.34 -10.02 -4.94
C GLY A 112 -4.69 -11.39 -4.69
N ALA A 113 -4.38 -11.74 -3.43
CA ALA A 113 -3.91 -13.08 -3.09
C ALA A 113 -4.95 -14.14 -3.44
N GLU A 114 -4.51 -15.28 -3.95
CA GLU A 114 -5.32 -16.49 -3.96
C GLU A 114 -5.47 -16.98 -2.52
N LEU A 115 -6.70 -17.35 -2.16
CA LEU A 115 -7.07 -17.80 -0.83
C LEU A 115 -7.46 -19.27 -0.92
N GLU A 116 -6.75 -20.10 -0.17
CA GLU A 116 -7.09 -21.50 0.00
C GLU A 116 -8.24 -21.58 1.02
N ASP A 117 -9.20 -22.50 0.78
CA ASP A 117 -10.39 -22.68 1.64
C ASP A 117 -10.01 -23.08 3.07
#